data_AF-A0A3N5YGB9-F1
#
_entry.id   AF-A0A3N5YGB9-F1
#
_cell.length_a   1.000
_cell.length_b   1.000
_cell.length_c   1.000
_cell.angle_alpha   90.00
_cell.angle_beta   90.00
_cell.angle_gamma   90.00
#
_symmetry.space_group_name_H-M   'P 1'
#
loop_
_entity.id
_entity.type
_entity.pdbx_description
1 polymer ?
#
loop_
_entity_poly.entity_id
_entity_poly.type
_entity_poly.pdbx_seq_one_letter_code
_entity_poly.pdbx_strand_id
1 'polypeptide(L)'
;MVQKRTSGTATAAPRPRRRRRWLRILIIATGILAIVLAGTLGYYYAVFSRLVDDRLHGERLRTTPRVYARPMELRKGQALTEAQLVDRLNDLGYAQKATAVKPGEFAEGAREVWVVPRAGTVAGRRVRVVFPQQPVAKAGGPAAPAAERLERLEVMGVGARETVQLEPPLLTALNSGEREKRRHVRLAQIPPHVVRAVLAIEDRRFYDHPGIDPIRMVGALTTNLFGDRPYLVGGSTITQQLVKNVFLAAVIANTLERSRSKMLPALPSVGAWRRKVTEQAMAVVLERRASKDEVLELYLNEVYLGQRGSFAIHGVAEGAKLFFGKDVTNLSLAEAATIAGVIHSPYNLSPFTSPNRARDRRNVVLREMVQAGFVAAEAADLAAAEPLVIVPRALEAEAPYFVDMVGQQLAERFPALVQRSQRLDVYTTLDLHLQRLAQDAVRQGLTHVDELLSKRQRRPGPAQAALI
;
A
#
# COMPACT_ATOMS: atom_id res chain seq x y z
N MET A 1 -35.95 106.28 3.98
CA MET A 1 -35.07 106.18 5.17
C MET A 1 -34.63 104.72 5.29
N VAL A 2 -33.34 104.47 5.56
CA VAL A 2 -32.68 103.18 5.89
C VAL A 2 -32.49 102.19 4.72
N GLN A 3 -31.43 102.24 3.92
CA GLN A 3 -29.99 101.91 4.11
C GLN A 3 -29.64 100.40 3.92
N LYS A 4 -28.77 100.17 2.92
CA LYS A 4 -28.13 98.91 2.48
C LYS A 4 -27.54 98.08 3.63
N ARG A 5 -27.56 96.75 3.47
CA ARG A 5 -26.36 95.90 3.62
C ARG A 5 -26.51 94.56 2.89
N THR A 6 -25.60 94.35 1.96
CA THR A 6 -25.24 93.08 1.32
C THR A 6 -24.54 92.15 2.30
N SER A 7 -24.86 90.86 2.28
CA SER A 7 -23.92 89.80 2.66
C SER A 7 -24.37 88.46 2.08
N GLY A 8 -23.55 87.89 1.20
CA GLY A 8 -23.73 86.54 0.68
C GLY A 8 -23.16 85.45 1.60
N THR A 9 -23.20 84.23 1.06
CA THR A 9 -22.54 82.97 1.51
C THR A 9 -23.20 82.29 2.74
N ALA A 10 -23.37 80.96 2.83
CA ALA A 10 -22.88 79.84 2.04
C ALA A 10 -23.86 78.65 2.16
N THR A 11 -24.15 77.98 1.05
CA THR A 11 -24.68 76.61 1.04
C THR A 11 -23.63 75.67 1.62
N ALA A 12 -23.88 75.13 2.81
CA ALA A 12 -23.01 74.17 3.47
C ALA A 12 -23.03 72.83 2.71
N ALA A 13 -21.99 72.58 1.90
CA ALA A 13 -21.73 71.26 1.33
C ALA A 13 -21.52 70.22 2.44
N PRO A 14 -22.11 69.02 2.36
CA PRO A 14 -21.91 67.98 3.37
C PRO A 14 -20.43 67.57 3.44
N ARG A 15 -19.83 67.74 4.62
CA ARG A 15 -18.39 67.55 4.87
C ARG A 15 -17.91 66.13 4.48
N PRO A 16 -16.95 65.95 3.54
CA PRO A 16 -16.41 64.65 3.13
C PRO A 16 -15.50 63.97 4.19
N ARG A 17 -15.34 64.59 5.38
CA ARG A 17 -14.40 64.16 6.42
C ARG A 17 -14.78 62.87 7.14
N ARG A 18 -16.08 62.60 7.35
CA ARG A 18 -16.53 61.39 8.08
C ARG A 18 -16.32 60.12 7.24
N ARG A 19 -16.58 60.19 5.93
CA ARG A 19 -16.35 59.10 4.96
C ARG A 19 -14.86 58.73 4.84
N ARG A 20 -13.96 59.73 4.84
CA ARG A 20 -12.49 59.50 4.83
C ARG A 20 -11.97 58.85 6.13
N ARG A 21 -12.58 59.12 7.28
CA ARG A 21 -12.20 58.46 8.56
C ARG A 21 -12.62 56.99 8.58
N TRP A 22 -13.85 56.68 8.17
CA TRP A 22 -14.32 55.30 8.05
C TRP A 22 -13.52 54.50 7.02
N LEU A 23 -13.14 55.12 5.89
CA LEU A 23 -12.27 54.48 4.90
C LEU A 23 -10.87 54.15 5.46
N ARG A 24 -10.27 55.05 6.25
CA ARG A 24 -8.99 54.81 6.92
C ARG A 24 -9.07 53.69 7.94
N ILE A 25 -10.13 53.66 8.76
CA ILE A 25 -10.36 52.60 9.74
C ILE A 25 -10.54 51.25 9.03
N LEU A 26 -11.30 51.22 7.92
CA LEU A 26 -11.47 50.00 7.11
C LEU A 26 -10.13 49.51 6.55
N ILE A 27 -9.31 50.40 5.97
CA ILE A 27 -7.99 50.04 5.41
C ILE A 27 -7.07 49.49 6.50
N ILE A 28 -7.02 50.15 7.67
CA ILE A 28 -6.21 49.70 8.81
C ILE A 28 -6.72 48.33 9.31
N ALA A 29 -8.03 48.15 9.44
CA ALA A 29 -8.62 46.88 9.85
C ALA A 29 -8.33 45.75 8.85
N THR A 30 -8.43 46.02 7.54
CA THR A 30 -8.07 45.04 6.50
C THR A 30 -6.57 44.75 6.50
N GLY A 31 -5.72 45.74 6.77
CA GLY A 31 -4.27 45.56 6.88
C GLY A 31 -3.89 44.70 8.09
N ILE A 32 -4.49 44.97 9.25
CA ILE A 32 -4.32 44.14 10.46
C ILE A 32 -4.80 42.71 10.19
N LEU A 33 -5.98 42.54 9.58
CA LEU A 33 -6.50 41.24 9.22
C LEU A 33 -5.57 40.48 8.26
N ALA A 34 -5.01 41.16 7.26
CA ALA A 34 -4.06 40.57 6.32
C ALA A 34 -2.76 40.15 7.01
N ILE A 35 -2.23 40.95 7.96
CA ILE A 35 -1.04 40.61 8.75
C ILE A 35 -1.32 39.41 9.65
N VAL A 36 -2.45 39.40 10.35
CA VAL A 36 -2.85 38.27 11.20
C VAL A 36 -3.02 37.00 10.36
N LEU A 37 -3.65 37.10 9.19
CA LEU A 37 -3.83 35.98 8.27
C LEU A 37 -2.47 35.47 7.74
N ALA A 38 -1.58 36.37 7.33
CA ALA A 38 -0.24 36.02 6.87
C ALA A 38 0.60 35.37 7.98
N GLY A 39 0.55 35.91 9.20
CA GLY A 39 1.22 35.32 10.36
C GLY A 39 0.67 33.95 10.71
N THR A 40 -0.66 33.77 10.64
CA THR A 40 -1.32 32.48 10.86
C THR A 40 -0.94 31.46 9.79
N LEU A 41 -0.97 31.84 8.51
CA LEU A 41 -0.54 31.00 7.39
C LEU A 41 0.94 30.64 7.48
N GLY A 42 1.81 31.60 7.85
CA GLY A 42 3.23 31.37 8.07
C GLY A 42 3.50 30.41 9.22
N TYR A 43 2.76 30.54 10.33
CA TYR A 43 2.82 29.62 11.46
C TYR A 43 2.41 28.20 11.06
N TYR A 44 1.25 28.02 10.41
CA TYR A 44 0.81 26.71 9.96
C TYR A 44 1.73 26.11 8.90
N TYR A 45 2.25 26.94 8.00
CA TYR A 45 3.28 26.52 7.05
C TYR A 45 4.49 25.97 7.79
N ALA A 46 5.04 26.69 8.77
CA ALA A 46 6.19 26.24 9.55
C ALA A 46 5.92 24.97 10.39
N VAL A 47 4.71 24.82 10.93
CA VAL A 47 4.31 23.60 11.65
C VAL A 47 4.22 22.41 10.70
N PHE A 48 3.49 22.54 9.59
CA PHE A 48 3.35 21.48 8.59
C PHE A 48 4.68 21.16 7.93
N SER A 49 5.52 22.16 7.73
CA SER A 49 6.88 22.03 7.24
C SER A 49 7.68 21.03 8.07
N ARG A 50 7.77 21.29 9.38
CA ARG A 50 8.51 20.43 10.29
C ARG A 50 7.93 19.03 10.35
N LEU A 51 6.60 18.91 10.40
CA LEU A 51 5.93 17.60 10.38
C LEU A 51 6.26 16.81 9.09
N VAL A 52 6.28 17.49 7.95
CA VAL A 52 6.63 16.89 6.66
C VAL A 52 8.10 16.47 6.66
N ASP A 53 9.01 17.36 7.07
CA ASP A 53 10.45 17.09 7.13
C ASP A 53 10.76 15.91 8.09
N ASP A 54 10.17 15.91 9.28
CA ASP A 54 10.35 14.86 10.29
C ASP A 54 9.86 13.50 9.79
N ARG A 55 8.76 13.46 9.02
CA ARG A 55 8.26 12.20 8.46
C ARG A 55 9.07 11.75 7.26
N LEU A 56 9.37 12.64 6.32
CA LEU A 56 10.16 12.34 5.12
C LEU A 56 11.55 11.84 5.49
N HIS A 57 12.19 12.44 6.49
CA HIS A 57 13.52 12.02 6.95
C HIS A 57 13.44 10.88 7.97
N GLY A 58 12.45 10.89 8.87
CA GLY A 58 12.27 9.87 9.89
C GLY A 58 11.88 8.51 9.33
N GLU A 59 11.00 8.42 8.31
CA GLU A 59 10.66 7.14 7.68
C GLU A 59 11.84 6.56 6.88
N ARG A 60 12.63 7.41 6.22
CA ARG A 60 13.86 6.96 5.52
C ARG A 60 14.91 6.38 6.48
N LEU A 61 14.90 6.82 7.74
CA LEU A 61 15.86 6.43 8.78
C LEU A 61 15.34 5.34 9.73
N ARG A 62 14.03 5.04 9.74
CA ARG A 62 13.46 3.94 10.52
C ARG A 62 13.83 2.60 9.88
N THR A 63 14.98 2.09 10.27
CA THR A 63 15.38 0.73 9.94
C THR A 63 14.74 -0.23 10.93
N THR A 64 13.52 -0.65 10.64
CA THR A 64 12.85 -1.71 11.40
C THR A 64 13.68 -3.00 11.32
N PRO A 65 13.91 -3.71 12.43
CA PRO A 65 14.58 -5.00 12.37
C PRO A 65 13.86 -5.95 11.41
N ARG A 66 14.61 -6.57 10.50
CA ARG A 66 14.09 -7.50 9.51
C ARG A 66 14.36 -8.91 9.97
N VAL A 67 13.33 -9.74 10.04
CA VAL A 67 13.44 -11.14 10.44
C VAL A 67 13.35 -12.01 9.20
N TYR A 68 14.36 -12.83 8.99
CA TYR A 68 14.46 -13.75 7.86
C TYR A 68 14.35 -15.19 8.34
N ALA A 69 13.78 -16.05 7.51
CA ALA A 69 13.81 -17.49 7.69
C ALA A 69 15.22 -18.05 7.41
N ARG A 70 15.38 -19.37 7.50
CA ARG A 70 16.60 -20.03 7.03
C ARG A 70 16.72 -19.91 5.50
N PRO A 71 17.95 -19.88 4.93
CA PRO A 71 18.16 -19.94 3.49
C PRO A 71 17.44 -21.12 2.86
N MET A 72 16.81 -20.89 1.72
CA MET A 72 16.05 -21.92 1.02
C MET A 72 17.01 -22.84 0.27
N GLU A 73 16.93 -24.13 0.56
CA GLU A 73 17.76 -25.12 -0.11
C GLU A 73 16.91 -25.94 -1.09
N LEU A 74 17.26 -25.86 -2.37
CA LEU A 74 16.73 -26.73 -3.41
C LEU A 74 17.60 -27.97 -3.47
N ARG A 75 16.98 -29.15 -3.38
CA ARG A 75 17.67 -30.44 -3.48
C ARG A 75 17.09 -31.28 -4.60
N LYS A 76 17.95 -31.99 -5.32
CA LYS A 76 17.52 -33.03 -6.24
C LYS A 76 16.67 -34.07 -5.50
N GLY A 77 15.55 -34.47 -6.11
CA GLY A 77 14.59 -35.41 -5.53
C GLY A 77 13.64 -34.83 -4.49
N GLN A 78 13.76 -33.54 -4.14
CA GLN A 78 12.83 -32.87 -3.22
C GLN A 78 11.42 -32.87 -3.80
N ALA A 79 10.41 -33.17 -2.96
CA ALA A 79 9.00 -33.00 -3.32
C ALA A 79 8.70 -31.50 -3.44
N LEU A 80 8.73 -31.00 -4.67
CA LEU A 80 8.56 -29.60 -5.01
C LEU A 80 8.00 -29.52 -6.43
N THR A 81 6.88 -28.84 -6.58
CA THR A 81 6.27 -28.59 -7.89
C THR A 81 6.84 -27.32 -8.51
N GLU A 82 6.66 -27.17 -9.83
CA GLU A 82 7.02 -25.93 -10.54
C GLU A 82 6.28 -24.72 -9.96
N ALA A 83 4.96 -24.82 -9.80
CA ALA A 83 4.15 -23.78 -9.19
C ALA A 83 4.62 -23.41 -7.77
N GLN A 84 4.97 -24.41 -6.95
CA GLN A 84 5.50 -24.16 -5.61
C GLN A 84 6.88 -23.48 -5.61
N LEU A 85 7.72 -23.75 -6.62
CA LEU A 85 8.98 -23.03 -6.78
C LEU A 85 8.72 -21.57 -7.20
N VAL A 86 7.81 -21.34 -8.13
CA VAL A 86 7.40 -20.00 -8.57
C VAL A 86 6.85 -19.18 -7.39
N ASP A 87 5.98 -19.78 -6.56
CA ASP A 87 5.47 -19.14 -5.34
C ASP A 87 6.63 -18.72 -4.42
N ARG A 88 7.59 -19.62 -4.19
CA ARG A 88 8.77 -19.35 -3.37
C ARG A 88 9.66 -18.24 -3.93
N LEU A 89 9.82 -18.18 -5.26
CA LEU A 89 10.58 -17.12 -5.92
C LEU A 89 9.86 -15.77 -5.81
N ASN A 90 8.52 -15.76 -5.87
CA ASN A 90 7.72 -14.58 -5.59
C ASN A 90 7.84 -14.12 -4.12
N ASP A 91 7.88 -15.05 -3.16
CA ASP A 91 8.10 -14.73 -1.74
C ASP A 91 9.45 -14.04 -1.52
N LEU A 92 10.49 -14.54 -2.20
CA LEU A 92 11.82 -13.94 -2.26
C LEU A 92 11.85 -12.61 -3.03
N GLY A 93 10.80 -12.27 -3.78
CA GLY A 93 10.74 -11.07 -4.59
C GLY A 93 11.64 -11.12 -5.82
N TYR A 94 11.65 -12.25 -6.52
CA TYR A 94 12.27 -12.37 -7.83
C TYR A 94 11.32 -11.88 -8.92
N ALA A 95 11.86 -11.21 -9.94
CA ALA A 95 11.10 -10.71 -11.08
C ALA A 95 11.00 -11.78 -12.18
N GLN A 96 9.78 -12.13 -12.59
CA GLN A 96 9.52 -13.00 -13.71
C GLN A 96 9.80 -12.27 -15.02
N LYS A 97 10.57 -12.91 -15.92
CA LYS A 97 10.92 -12.41 -17.25
C LYS A 97 10.80 -13.54 -18.27
N ALA A 98 10.68 -13.18 -19.54
CA ALA A 98 10.77 -14.14 -20.65
C ALA A 98 12.16 -14.82 -20.69
N THR A 99 13.19 -14.14 -20.22
CA THR A 99 14.53 -14.71 -20.05
C THR A 99 15.18 -14.11 -18.81
N ALA A 100 15.59 -14.98 -17.89
CA ALA A 100 16.26 -14.56 -16.66
C ALA A 100 17.75 -14.31 -16.93
N VAL A 101 18.18 -13.05 -16.82
CA VAL A 101 19.56 -12.64 -17.12
C VAL A 101 20.22 -11.99 -15.91
N LYS A 102 19.49 -11.14 -15.19
CA LYS A 102 20.03 -10.38 -14.06
C LYS A 102 19.74 -11.09 -12.73
N PRO A 103 20.59 -10.88 -11.71
CA PRO A 103 20.32 -11.37 -10.36
C PRO A 103 18.94 -10.92 -9.86
N GLY A 104 18.18 -11.86 -9.29
CA GLY A 104 16.82 -11.61 -8.83
C GLY A 104 15.76 -11.74 -9.93
N GLU A 105 16.10 -12.32 -11.08
CA GLU A 105 15.14 -12.66 -12.13
C GLU A 105 14.93 -14.18 -12.20
N PHE A 106 13.72 -14.58 -12.61
CA PHE A 106 13.42 -15.95 -13.00
C PHE A 106 12.61 -16.00 -14.29
N ALA A 107 12.64 -17.13 -14.98
CA ALA A 107 11.89 -17.37 -16.20
C ALA A 107 11.32 -18.80 -16.17
N GLU A 108 10.04 -18.91 -16.51
CA GLU A 108 9.33 -20.19 -16.61
C GLU A 108 9.46 -20.72 -18.05
N GLY A 109 9.70 -22.01 -18.17
CA GLY A 109 9.68 -22.77 -19.40
C GLY A 109 8.84 -24.03 -19.22
N ALA A 110 8.56 -24.77 -20.29
CA ALA A 110 7.56 -25.84 -20.26
C ALA A 110 7.79 -26.95 -19.20
N ARG A 111 9.03 -27.15 -18.75
CA ARG A 111 9.43 -28.17 -17.76
C ARG A 111 10.61 -27.71 -16.91
N GLU A 112 10.86 -26.41 -16.90
CA GLU A 112 12.06 -25.86 -16.29
C GLU A 112 11.83 -24.44 -15.78
N VAL A 113 12.45 -24.13 -14.66
CA VAL A 113 12.51 -22.78 -14.13
C VAL A 113 13.96 -22.34 -14.13
N TRP A 114 14.24 -21.26 -14.85
CA TRP A 114 15.52 -20.58 -14.80
C TRP A 114 15.49 -19.53 -13.71
N VAL A 115 16.48 -19.53 -12.82
CA VAL A 115 16.61 -18.55 -11.74
C VAL A 115 18.04 -18.00 -11.73
N VAL A 116 18.19 -16.71 -11.44
CA VAL A 116 19.51 -16.07 -11.25
C VAL A 116 19.63 -15.58 -9.81
N PRO A 117 20.30 -16.32 -8.91
CA PRO A 117 20.32 -15.97 -7.51
C PRO A 117 21.05 -14.66 -7.18
N ARG A 118 20.61 -13.87 -6.20
CA ARG A 118 21.31 -12.63 -5.79
C ARG A 118 22.39 -12.88 -4.75
N ALA A 119 22.29 -13.97 -4.00
CA ALA A 119 23.27 -14.34 -2.97
C ALA A 119 23.51 -15.86 -2.95
N GLY A 120 24.45 -16.28 -2.10
CA GLY A 120 24.87 -17.67 -1.95
C GLY A 120 25.99 -18.08 -2.90
N THR A 121 26.32 -19.36 -2.92
CA THR A 121 27.46 -19.93 -3.66
C THR A 121 27.29 -19.87 -5.19
N VAL A 122 26.08 -19.63 -5.65
CA VAL A 122 25.72 -19.52 -7.08
C VAL A 122 25.21 -18.12 -7.44
N ALA A 123 25.50 -17.10 -6.61
CA ALA A 123 25.10 -15.72 -6.85
C ALA A 123 25.51 -15.26 -8.26
N GLY A 124 24.57 -14.65 -8.97
CA GLY A 124 24.74 -14.15 -10.34
C GLY A 124 24.81 -15.21 -11.44
N ARG A 125 24.79 -16.50 -11.10
CA ARG A 125 24.82 -17.58 -12.09
C ARG A 125 23.41 -18.05 -12.43
N ARG A 126 23.15 -18.32 -13.71
CA ARG A 126 21.89 -18.92 -14.15
C ARG A 126 21.82 -20.36 -13.66
N VAL A 127 20.78 -20.68 -12.90
CA VAL A 127 20.46 -22.01 -12.42
C VAL A 127 19.21 -22.49 -13.14
N ARG A 128 19.28 -23.68 -13.70
CA ARG A 128 18.18 -24.37 -14.35
C ARG A 128 17.64 -25.44 -13.40
N VAL A 129 16.37 -25.33 -13.05
CA VAL A 129 15.65 -26.31 -12.25
C VAL A 129 14.73 -27.09 -13.18
N VAL A 130 14.91 -28.40 -13.29
CA VAL A 130 14.16 -29.25 -14.21
C VAL A 130 13.15 -30.10 -13.45
N PHE A 131 11.94 -30.19 -13.99
CA PHE A 131 10.83 -30.96 -13.43
C PHE A 131 10.44 -32.16 -14.33
N PRO A 132 9.96 -33.26 -13.72
CA PRO A 132 9.53 -34.45 -14.43
C PRO A 132 8.32 -34.16 -15.32
N GLN A 133 8.12 -35.00 -16.32
CA GLN A 133 7.03 -34.86 -17.28
C GLN A 133 5.74 -35.20 -16.52
N GLN A 134 4.77 -34.29 -16.49
CA GLN A 134 3.46 -34.63 -15.96
C GLN A 134 2.91 -35.82 -16.77
N PRO A 135 2.43 -36.90 -16.13
CA PRO A 135 1.86 -38.02 -16.84
C PRO A 135 0.63 -37.50 -17.60
N VAL A 136 0.69 -37.54 -18.93
CA VAL A 136 -0.51 -37.31 -19.73
C VAL A 136 -1.49 -38.42 -19.35
N ALA A 137 -2.66 -38.05 -18.83
CA ALA A 137 -3.70 -39.00 -18.50
C ALA A 137 -3.97 -39.86 -19.75
N LYS A 138 -3.67 -41.17 -19.67
CA LYS A 138 -4.13 -42.11 -20.70
C LYS A 138 -5.65 -42.06 -20.70
N ALA A 139 -6.25 -41.92 -21.88
CA ALA A 139 -7.70 -41.85 -22.05
C ALA A 139 -8.38 -42.98 -21.25
N GLY A 140 -9.18 -42.60 -20.24
CA GLY A 140 -10.04 -43.52 -19.49
C GLY A 140 -9.56 -43.99 -18.11
N GLY A 141 -8.45 -43.50 -17.55
CA GLY A 141 -8.03 -43.83 -16.18
C GLY A 141 -7.57 -42.62 -15.37
N PRO A 142 -7.71 -42.63 -14.02
CA PRO A 142 -7.12 -41.59 -13.20
C PRO A 142 -5.60 -41.60 -13.40
N ALA A 143 -5.03 -40.46 -13.80
CA ALA A 143 -3.59 -40.32 -13.89
C ALA A 143 -2.98 -40.61 -12.50
N ALA A 144 -2.06 -41.58 -12.43
CA ALA A 144 -1.28 -41.76 -11.21
C ALA A 144 -0.57 -40.43 -10.91
N PRO A 145 -0.62 -39.92 -9.66
CA PRO A 145 0.09 -38.69 -9.34
C PRO A 145 1.58 -38.95 -9.59
N ALA A 146 2.16 -38.28 -10.58
CA ALA A 146 3.61 -38.27 -10.70
C ALA A 146 4.16 -37.77 -9.37
N ALA A 147 5.24 -38.38 -8.89
CA ALA A 147 5.99 -37.78 -7.82
C ALA A 147 6.55 -36.45 -8.35
N GLU A 148 5.86 -35.34 -8.06
CA GLU A 148 6.24 -33.98 -8.44
C GLU A 148 7.49 -33.60 -7.63
N ARG A 149 8.62 -34.10 -8.09
CA ARG A 149 9.93 -33.96 -7.45
C ARG A 149 10.87 -33.22 -8.38
N LEU A 150 11.77 -32.47 -7.78
CA LEU A 150 12.84 -31.79 -8.51
C LEU A 150 13.75 -32.83 -9.18
N GLU A 151 13.85 -32.87 -10.51
CA GLU A 151 14.60 -33.89 -11.24
C GLU A 151 16.09 -33.57 -11.33
N ARG A 152 16.41 -32.30 -11.64
CA ARG A 152 17.78 -31.86 -11.87
C ARG A 152 18.00 -30.39 -11.53
N LEU A 153 19.17 -30.09 -11.00
CA LEU A 153 19.70 -28.73 -10.84
C LEU A 153 20.96 -28.59 -11.69
N GLU A 154 20.97 -27.66 -12.63
CA GLU A 154 22.14 -27.36 -13.47
C GLU A 154 22.55 -25.90 -13.26
N VAL A 155 23.80 -25.66 -12.89
CA VAL A 155 24.34 -24.30 -12.74
C VAL A 155 25.21 -23.99 -13.95
N MET A 156 24.88 -22.93 -14.68
CA MET A 156 25.62 -22.55 -15.88
C MET A 156 27.09 -22.24 -15.56
N GLY A 157 28.00 -22.82 -16.34
CA GLY A 157 29.45 -22.72 -16.14
C GLY A 157 30.02 -23.63 -15.04
N VAL A 158 29.18 -24.45 -14.40
CA VAL A 158 29.60 -25.37 -13.31
C VAL A 158 29.16 -26.80 -13.56
N GLY A 159 27.97 -26.98 -14.13
CA GLY A 159 27.35 -28.28 -14.37
C GLY A 159 26.31 -28.66 -13.33
N ALA A 160 25.99 -29.95 -13.26
CA ALA A 160 24.97 -30.47 -12.37
C ALA A 160 25.36 -30.31 -10.89
N ARG A 161 24.35 -30.08 -10.05
CA ARG A 161 24.48 -29.98 -8.59
C ARG A 161 23.39 -30.79 -7.90
N GLU A 162 23.74 -31.34 -6.75
CA GLU A 162 22.78 -32.03 -5.89
C GLU A 162 21.95 -31.04 -5.08
N THR A 163 22.55 -29.90 -4.71
CA THR A 163 21.90 -28.86 -3.92
C THR A 163 22.24 -27.47 -4.45
N VAL A 164 21.29 -26.55 -4.33
CA VAL A 164 21.45 -25.11 -4.60
C VAL A 164 20.78 -24.34 -3.48
N GLN A 165 21.49 -23.38 -2.89
CA GLN A 165 20.93 -22.48 -1.90
C GLN A 165 20.49 -21.16 -2.55
N LEU A 166 19.27 -20.75 -2.22
CA LEU A 166 18.70 -19.45 -2.49
C LEU A 166 18.69 -18.61 -1.21
N GLU A 167 18.36 -17.33 -1.36
CA GLU A 167 18.36 -16.37 -0.27
C GLU A 167 17.32 -16.72 0.80
N PRO A 168 17.55 -16.26 2.04
CA PRO A 168 16.55 -16.42 3.09
C PRO A 168 15.35 -15.48 2.84
N PRO A 169 14.12 -16.00 2.90
CA PRO A 169 12.92 -15.20 2.76
C PRO A 169 12.69 -14.28 3.95
N LEU A 170 12.20 -13.07 3.68
CA LEU A 170 11.84 -12.08 4.69
C LEU A 170 10.47 -12.43 5.29
N LEU A 171 10.45 -12.77 6.58
CA LEU A 171 9.22 -13.10 7.32
C LEU A 171 8.42 -11.84 7.66
N THR A 172 9.09 -10.87 8.28
CA THR A 172 8.49 -9.59 8.66
C THR A 172 9.55 -8.54 8.97
N ALA A 173 9.14 -7.28 8.94
CA ALA A 173 9.78 -6.22 9.70
C ALA A 173 9.13 -6.17 11.10
N LEU A 174 9.91 -6.14 12.17
CA LEU A 174 9.40 -5.95 13.54
C LEU A 174 9.19 -4.46 13.76
N ASN A 175 7.92 -4.03 13.81
CA ASN A 175 7.54 -2.71 14.30
C ASN A 175 7.23 -2.77 15.79
N SER A 176 7.72 -1.79 16.54
CA SER A 176 7.43 -1.64 17.97
C SER A 176 5.94 -1.33 18.20
N GLY A 177 5.14 -2.37 18.44
CA GLY A 177 3.79 -2.25 19.00
C GLY A 177 2.61 -2.31 18.01
N GLU A 178 2.77 -1.94 16.74
CA GLU A 178 1.71 -2.01 15.73
C GLU A 178 1.96 -3.17 14.77
N ARG A 179 1.03 -4.14 14.72
CA ARG A 179 1.07 -5.32 13.84
C ARG A 179 0.74 -4.91 12.40
N GLU A 180 1.67 -4.22 11.76
CA GLU A 180 1.54 -3.77 10.37
C GLU A 180 2.58 -4.45 9.48
N LYS A 181 2.15 -4.93 8.31
CA LYS A 181 3.07 -5.40 7.28
C LYS A 181 3.30 -4.28 6.29
N ARG A 182 4.57 -3.86 6.19
CA ARG A 182 5.04 -2.85 5.24
C ARG A 182 6.34 -3.34 4.62
N ARG A 183 6.39 -3.37 3.29
CA ARG A 183 7.64 -3.52 2.54
C ARG A 183 7.83 -2.29 1.69
N HIS A 184 8.81 -1.48 2.09
CA HIS A 184 9.20 -0.32 1.30
C HIS A 184 9.80 -0.78 -0.04
N VAL A 185 9.17 -0.36 -1.14
CA VAL A 185 9.62 -0.58 -2.51
C VAL A 185 9.83 0.77 -3.17
N ARG A 186 11.01 0.97 -3.79
CA ARG A 186 11.28 2.22 -4.52
C ARG A 186 10.37 2.30 -5.74
N LEU A 187 9.95 3.50 -6.13
CA LEU A 187 9.08 3.74 -7.28
C LEU A 187 9.66 3.13 -8.56
N ALA A 188 10.97 3.24 -8.76
CA ALA A 188 11.68 2.67 -9.90
C ALA A 188 11.62 1.13 -10.00
N GLN A 189 11.25 0.45 -8.90
CA GLN A 189 11.05 -1.01 -8.87
C GLN A 189 9.59 -1.40 -9.11
N ILE A 190 8.65 -0.45 -9.03
CA ILE A 190 7.22 -0.70 -9.28
C ILE A 190 6.99 -0.65 -10.80
N PRO A 191 6.36 -1.67 -11.41
CA PRO A 191 6.11 -1.66 -12.84
C PRO A 191 5.28 -0.44 -13.29
N PRO A 192 5.58 0.16 -14.45
CA PRO A 192 4.87 1.35 -14.91
C PRO A 192 3.36 1.19 -15.04
N HIS A 193 2.87 -0.01 -15.39
CA HIS A 193 1.43 -0.27 -15.49
C HIS A 193 0.74 -0.28 -14.13
N VAL A 194 1.43 -0.67 -13.05
CA VAL A 194 0.91 -0.56 -11.67
C VAL A 194 0.77 0.89 -11.28
N VAL A 195 1.80 1.70 -11.51
CA VAL A 195 1.78 3.14 -11.24
C VAL A 195 0.67 3.81 -12.03
N ARG A 196 0.58 3.53 -13.34
CA ARG A 196 -0.45 4.07 -14.24
C ARG A 196 -1.86 3.65 -13.85
N ALA A 197 -2.07 2.42 -13.37
CA ALA A 197 -3.38 1.98 -12.89
C ALA A 197 -3.87 2.83 -11.71
N VAL A 198 -2.97 3.09 -10.75
CA VAL A 198 -3.26 3.95 -9.60
C VAL A 198 -3.51 5.39 -10.05
N LEU A 199 -2.64 5.95 -10.89
CA LEU A 199 -2.82 7.31 -11.41
C LEU A 199 -4.14 7.46 -12.18
N ALA A 200 -4.49 6.52 -13.05
CA ALA A 200 -5.71 6.60 -13.85
C ALA A 200 -6.98 6.74 -13.00
N ILE A 201 -7.09 5.96 -11.92
CA ILE A 201 -8.30 5.93 -11.09
C ILE A 201 -8.26 6.92 -9.91
N GLU A 202 -7.10 7.11 -9.28
CA GLU A 202 -6.95 7.95 -8.10
C GLU A 202 -6.60 9.39 -8.47
N ASP A 203 -5.72 9.65 -9.44
CA ASP A 203 -5.26 11.00 -9.78
C ASP A 203 -4.62 11.16 -11.18
N ARG A 204 -5.46 11.25 -12.22
CA ARG A 204 -5.01 11.23 -13.62
C ARG A 204 -4.04 12.37 -13.96
N ARG A 205 -4.21 13.53 -13.33
CA ARG A 205 -3.39 14.73 -13.53
C ARG A 205 -2.41 14.97 -12.40
N PHE A 206 -2.04 13.91 -11.68
CA PHE A 206 -1.16 14.01 -10.52
C PHE A 206 0.08 14.87 -10.78
N TYR A 207 0.71 14.72 -11.95
CA TYR A 207 1.91 15.47 -12.31
C TYR A 207 1.66 16.94 -12.72
N ASP A 208 0.42 17.33 -12.99
CA ASP A 208 0.07 18.65 -13.54
C ASP A 208 -0.33 19.67 -12.47
N HIS A 209 -0.62 19.23 -11.23
CA HIS A 209 -1.15 20.11 -10.18
C HIS A 209 -0.27 20.12 -8.91
N PRO A 210 -0.26 21.21 -8.12
CA PRO A 210 0.57 21.33 -6.91
C PRO A 210 -0.14 20.74 -5.67
N GLY A 211 -0.52 19.46 -5.72
CA GLY A 211 -1.18 18.74 -4.61
C GLY A 211 -2.68 18.92 -4.45
N ILE A 212 -3.27 19.95 -5.05
CA ILE A 212 -4.72 20.13 -5.13
C ILE A 212 -5.08 20.30 -6.60
N ASP A 213 -6.16 19.64 -7.05
CA ASP A 213 -6.68 19.77 -8.40
C ASP A 213 -8.05 20.48 -8.39
N PRO A 214 -8.10 21.81 -8.62
CA PRO A 214 -9.34 22.57 -8.68
C PRO A 214 -10.26 22.10 -9.81
N ILE A 215 -9.71 21.70 -10.95
CA ILE A 215 -10.50 21.27 -12.10
C ILE A 215 -11.19 19.94 -11.76
N ARG A 216 -10.50 19.02 -11.06
CA ARG A 216 -11.11 17.78 -10.57
C ARG A 216 -12.16 18.07 -9.51
N MET A 217 -11.92 18.99 -8.59
CA MET A 217 -12.89 19.35 -7.55
C MET A 217 -14.18 19.89 -8.15
N VAL A 218 -14.09 20.81 -9.12
CA VAL A 218 -15.25 21.35 -9.83
C VAL A 218 -15.92 20.28 -10.70
N GLY A 219 -15.14 19.44 -11.39
CA GLY A 219 -15.66 18.32 -12.17
C GLY A 219 -16.41 17.27 -11.34
N ALA A 220 -15.88 16.94 -10.16
CA ALA A 220 -16.53 16.04 -9.22
C ALA A 220 -17.82 16.66 -8.65
N LEU A 221 -17.79 17.95 -8.29
CA LEU A 221 -18.96 18.66 -7.79
C LEU A 221 -20.07 18.71 -8.84
N THR A 222 -19.75 19.10 -10.07
CA THR A 222 -20.72 19.16 -11.18
C THR A 222 -21.29 17.78 -11.51
N THR A 223 -20.46 16.75 -11.57
CA THR A 223 -20.92 15.37 -11.81
C THR A 223 -21.81 14.86 -10.68
N ASN A 224 -21.50 15.19 -9.43
CA ASN A 224 -22.29 14.75 -8.28
C ASN A 224 -23.62 15.52 -8.11
N LEU A 225 -23.70 16.75 -8.63
CA LEU A 225 -24.92 17.58 -8.55
C LEU A 225 -25.84 17.39 -9.74
N PHE A 226 -25.29 17.18 -10.94
CA PHE A 226 -26.03 17.20 -12.20
C PHE A 226 -25.93 15.90 -13.00
N GLY A 227 -25.16 14.91 -12.54
CA GLY A 227 -24.97 13.64 -13.24
C GLY A 227 -25.84 12.52 -12.69
N ASP A 228 -26.26 11.60 -13.56
CA ASP A 228 -27.08 10.44 -13.21
C ASP A 228 -26.24 9.24 -12.71
N ARG A 229 -25.02 9.48 -12.20
CA ARG A 229 -24.15 8.38 -11.77
C ARG A 229 -24.66 7.80 -10.45
N PRO A 230 -24.76 6.46 -10.30
CA PRO A 230 -25.22 5.82 -9.07
C PRO A 230 -24.21 5.90 -7.91
N TYR A 231 -23.10 6.63 -8.07
CA TYR A 231 -22.04 6.77 -7.08
C TYR A 231 -21.40 8.17 -7.14
N LEU A 232 -20.88 8.62 -5.99
CA LEU A 232 -20.19 9.89 -5.86
C LEU A 232 -18.77 9.81 -6.45
N VAL A 233 -18.42 10.77 -7.29
CA VAL A 233 -17.06 10.96 -7.80
C VAL A 233 -16.21 11.67 -6.75
N GLY A 234 -15.05 11.09 -6.43
CA GLY A 234 -14.11 11.64 -5.47
C GLY A 234 -13.28 12.78 -6.03
N GLY A 235 -13.33 13.94 -5.38
CA GLY A 235 -12.54 15.13 -5.75
C GLY A 235 -11.18 15.27 -5.08
N SER A 236 -10.70 14.26 -4.33
CA SER A 236 -9.42 14.34 -3.60
C SER A 236 -8.26 13.80 -4.44
N THR A 237 -7.10 14.44 -4.33
CA THR A 237 -5.85 14.07 -5.00
C THR A 237 -5.07 13.02 -4.21
N ILE A 238 -4.10 12.36 -4.85
CA ILE A 238 -3.18 11.41 -4.17
C ILE A 238 -2.49 12.09 -2.97
N THR A 239 -2.00 13.31 -3.16
CA THR A 239 -1.30 14.07 -2.11
C THR A 239 -2.21 14.37 -0.92
N GLN A 240 -3.49 14.71 -1.16
CA GLN A 240 -4.46 14.91 -0.09
C GLN A 240 -4.77 13.62 0.67
N GLN A 241 -4.87 12.49 -0.04
CA GLN A 241 -5.09 11.19 0.58
C GLN A 241 -3.89 10.78 1.44
N LEU A 242 -2.67 10.97 0.93
CA LEU A 242 -1.43 10.71 1.66
C LEU A 242 -1.36 11.55 2.96
N VAL A 243 -1.63 12.85 2.84
CA VAL A 243 -1.72 13.78 3.97
C VAL A 243 -2.72 13.32 5.01
N LYS A 244 -3.92 12.92 4.58
CA LYS A 244 -4.99 12.46 5.48
C LYS A 244 -4.58 11.20 6.23
N ASN A 245 -4.01 10.21 5.53
CA ASN A 245 -3.80 8.88 6.07
C ASN A 245 -2.50 8.75 6.87
N VAL A 246 -1.43 9.45 6.47
CA VAL A 246 -0.09 9.28 7.08
C VAL A 246 0.22 10.38 8.09
N PHE A 247 -0.06 11.62 7.73
CA PHE A 247 0.41 12.77 8.50
C PHE A 247 -0.64 13.28 9.50
N LEU A 248 -1.91 13.36 9.06
CA LEU A 248 -2.99 13.83 9.92
C LEU A 248 -3.52 12.76 10.87
N ALA A 249 -3.40 11.47 10.55
CA ALA A 249 -3.78 10.40 11.47
C ALA A 249 -3.01 10.51 12.80
N ALA A 250 -1.69 10.74 12.74
CA ALA A 250 -0.84 10.90 13.92
C ALA A 250 -1.10 12.20 14.71
N VAL A 251 -1.39 13.31 14.01
CA VAL A 251 -1.68 14.61 14.64
C VAL A 251 -3.07 14.64 15.27
N ILE A 252 -4.07 14.05 14.59
CA ILE A 252 -5.45 14.03 15.06
C ILE A 252 -5.65 13.04 16.21
N ALA A 253 -4.94 11.91 16.26
CA ALA A 253 -4.99 11.01 17.42
C ALA A 253 -4.63 11.73 18.73
N ASN A 254 -3.53 12.50 18.72
CA ASN A 254 -3.10 13.31 19.86
C ASN A 254 -4.02 14.50 20.18
N THR A 255 -4.82 14.96 19.21
CA THR A 255 -5.73 16.11 19.38
C THR A 255 -7.16 15.67 19.76
N LEU A 256 -7.59 14.47 19.37
CA LEU A 256 -8.87 13.86 19.73
C LEU A 256 -8.89 13.37 21.18
N GLU A 257 -7.79 12.85 21.73
CA GLU A 257 -7.69 12.57 23.16
C GLU A 257 -7.87 13.85 23.99
N ARG A 258 -7.29 14.98 23.55
CA ARG A 258 -7.49 16.28 24.22
C ARG A 258 -8.89 16.87 24.01
N SER A 259 -9.54 16.61 22.87
CA SER A 259 -10.88 17.15 22.58
C SER A 259 -12.02 16.35 23.19
N ARG A 260 -11.87 15.04 23.41
CA ARG A 260 -12.86 14.24 24.16
C ARG A 260 -12.98 14.66 25.63
N SER A 261 -11.93 15.27 26.20
CA SER A 261 -11.94 15.78 27.58
C SER A 261 -12.70 17.10 27.76
N LYS A 262 -13.09 17.79 26.67
CA LYS A 262 -13.94 19.00 26.74
C LYS A 262 -15.24 18.79 25.96
N MET A 263 -16.20 18.24 26.67
CA MET A 263 -17.59 18.08 26.29
C MET A 263 -18.22 19.44 25.93
N LEU A 264 -18.43 19.68 24.64
CA LEU A 264 -19.42 20.61 24.10
C LEU A 264 -20.02 19.94 22.85
N PRO A 265 -21.36 19.93 22.68
CA PRO A 265 -22.02 19.20 21.61
C PRO A 265 -21.65 19.85 20.27
N ALA A 266 -20.86 19.14 19.46
CA ALA A 266 -20.34 19.64 18.21
C ALA A 266 -21.43 19.63 17.11
N LEU A 267 -21.72 20.80 16.54
CA LEU A 267 -22.34 20.89 15.22
C LEU A 267 -21.48 20.09 14.20
N PRO A 268 -22.05 19.10 13.50
CA PRO A 268 -21.29 18.13 12.69
C PRO A 268 -20.66 18.71 11.41
N SER A 269 -20.87 19.99 11.08
CA SER A 269 -20.43 20.60 9.82
C SER A 269 -19.11 21.39 9.92
N VAL A 270 -18.80 22.06 11.03
CA VAL A 270 -17.65 22.99 11.08
C VAL A 270 -16.29 22.26 11.16
N GLY A 271 -16.26 21.10 11.82
CA GLY A 271 -15.04 20.29 11.98
C GLY A 271 -14.56 19.64 10.69
N ALA A 272 -15.49 19.16 9.86
CA ALA A 272 -15.16 18.47 8.60
C ALA A 272 -14.54 19.42 7.57
N TRP A 273 -15.05 20.66 7.49
CA TRP A 273 -14.52 21.69 6.59
C TRP A 273 -13.14 22.16 7.02
N ARG A 274 -12.94 22.38 8.34
CA ARG A 274 -11.62 22.70 8.89
C ARG A 274 -10.60 21.60 8.59
N ARG A 275 -10.96 20.32 8.79
CA ARG A 275 -10.09 19.19 8.43
C ARG A 275 -9.75 19.20 6.94
N LYS A 276 -10.73 19.45 6.06
CA LYS A 276 -10.49 19.45 4.61
C LYS A 276 -9.59 20.59 4.14
N VAL A 277 -9.73 21.78 4.73
CA VAL A 277 -8.82 22.92 4.48
C VAL A 277 -7.42 22.61 5.00
N THR A 278 -7.29 21.98 6.17
CA THR A 278 -5.99 21.53 6.69
C THR A 278 -5.34 20.49 5.78
N GLU A 279 -6.09 19.50 5.30
CA GLU A 279 -5.61 18.51 4.31
C GLU A 279 -5.06 19.19 3.05
N GLN A 280 -5.82 20.15 2.50
CA GLN A 280 -5.43 20.92 1.33
C GLN A 280 -4.17 21.76 1.55
N ALA A 281 -4.13 22.52 2.64
CA ALA A 281 -2.98 23.35 2.96
C ALA A 281 -1.71 22.50 3.13
N MET A 282 -1.81 21.39 3.83
CA MET A 282 -0.66 20.50 4.05
C MET A 282 -0.26 19.75 2.78
N ALA A 283 -1.20 19.41 1.88
CA ALA A 283 -0.86 18.83 0.58
C ALA A 283 -0.01 19.79 -0.26
N VAL A 284 -0.32 21.10 -0.26
CA VAL A 284 0.49 22.11 -0.94
C VAL A 284 1.88 22.23 -0.29
N VAL A 285 1.96 22.16 1.05
CA VAL A 285 3.25 22.17 1.75
C VAL A 285 4.10 20.95 1.40
N LEU A 286 3.49 19.76 1.36
CA LEU A 286 4.17 18.52 1.00
C LEU A 286 4.75 18.57 -0.40
N GLU A 287 3.99 19.06 -1.38
CA GLU A 287 4.40 19.18 -2.80
C GLU A 287 5.47 20.23 -3.06
N ARG A 288 5.66 21.17 -2.12
CA ARG A 288 6.78 22.12 -2.16
C ARG A 288 8.06 21.54 -1.58
N ARG A 289 7.97 20.45 -0.82
CA ARG A 289 9.09 19.84 -0.08
C ARG A 289 9.56 18.51 -0.65
N ALA A 290 8.65 17.74 -1.21
CA ALA A 290 8.93 16.48 -1.85
C ALA A 290 8.64 16.61 -3.36
N SER A 291 9.45 15.94 -4.16
CA SER A 291 9.18 15.76 -5.59
C SER A 291 7.94 14.88 -5.80
N LYS A 292 7.35 14.99 -6.99
CA LYS A 292 6.18 14.18 -7.39
C LYS A 292 6.43 12.68 -7.23
N ASP A 293 7.62 12.23 -7.62
CA ASP A 293 8.00 10.84 -7.53
C ASP A 293 8.16 10.38 -6.07
N GLU A 294 8.68 11.23 -5.18
CA GLU A 294 8.74 10.93 -3.75
C GLU A 294 7.35 10.85 -3.11
N VAL A 295 6.44 11.78 -3.46
CA VAL A 295 5.05 11.74 -2.98
C VAL A 295 4.34 10.47 -3.47
N LEU A 296 4.55 10.09 -4.72
CA LEU A 296 3.96 8.89 -5.30
C LEU A 296 4.55 7.61 -4.71
N GLU A 297 5.87 7.57 -4.49
CA GLU A 297 6.56 6.46 -3.82
C GLU A 297 5.98 6.26 -2.41
N LEU A 298 5.88 7.32 -1.62
CA LEU A 298 5.29 7.26 -0.28
C LEU A 298 3.84 6.78 -0.34
N TYR A 299 3.02 7.34 -1.23
CA TYR A 299 1.64 6.92 -1.38
C TYR A 299 1.50 5.43 -1.72
N LEU A 300 2.26 4.94 -2.69
CA LEU A 300 2.21 3.54 -3.10
C LEU A 300 2.70 2.58 -2.01
N ASN A 301 3.52 3.03 -1.06
CA ASN A 301 3.98 2.23 0.07
C ASN A 301 3.07 2.33 1.31
N GLU A 302 2.28 3.41 1.44
CA GLU A 302 1.48 3.68 2.65
C GLU A 302 -0.02 3.42 2.47
N VAL A 303 -0.50 3.33 1.23
CA VAL A 303 -1.93 3.17 0.93
C VAL A 303 -2.49 1.91 1.59
N TYR A 304 -3.56 2.07 2.36
CA TYR A 304 -4.23 0.95 3.02
C TYR A 304 -5.00 0.11 2.00
N LEU A 305 -4.72 -1.20 1.97
CA LEU A 305 -5.34 -2.16 1.04
C LEU A 305 -6.21 -3.20 1.75
N GLY A 306 -6.37 -3.09 3.06
CA GLY A 306 -7.27 -3.91 3.85
C GLY A 306 -6.59 -4.53 5.06
N GLN A 307 -7.29 -5.47 5.69
CA GLN A 307 -6.82 -6.16 6.87
C GLN A 307 -7.02 -7.66 6.70
N ARG A 308 -6.04 -8.44 7.16
CA ARG A 308 -6.11 -9.90 7.22
C ARG A 308 -5.77 -10.35 8.63
N GLY A 309 -6.75 -10.93 9.33
CA GLY A 309 -6.61 -11.26 10.75
C GLY A 309 -6.26 -10.02 11.58
N SER A 310 -5.19 -10.09 12.38
CA SER A 310 -4.71 -8.97 13.19
C SER A 310 -3.77 -8.00 12.46
N PHE A 311 -3.53 -8.18 11.15
CA PHE A 311 -2.54 -7.38 10.41
C PHE A 311 -3.21 -6.44 9.42
N ALA A 312 -2.88 -5.14 9.53
CA ALA A 312 -3.20 -4.15 8.52
C ALA A 312 -2.20 -4.23 7.35
N ILE A 313 -2.71 -4.08 6.13
CA ILE A 313 -1.96 -4.27 4.90
C ILE A 313 -1.83 -2.91 4.23
N HIS A 314 -0.59 -2.43 4.17
CA HIS A 314 -0.24 -1.13 3.62
C HIS A 314 0.74 -1.30 2.47
N GLY A 315 0.48 -0.55 1.40
CA GLY A 315 1.30 -0.48 0.22
C GLY A 315 1.00 -1.54 -0.84
N VAL A 316 1.19 -1.16 -2.10
CA VAL A 316 0.89 -2.00 -3.26
C VAL A 316 1.71 -3.29 -3.30
N ALA A 317 2.92 -3.29 -2.73
CA ALA A 317 3.76 -4.48 -2.66
C ALA A 317 3.20 -5.55 -1.71
N GLU A 318 2.69 -5.13 -0.55
CA GLU A 318 2.03 -6.06 0.37
C GLU A 318 0.65 -6.47 -0.17
N GLY A 319 -0.04 -5.58 -0.91
CA GLY A 319 -1.25 -5.95 -1.65
C GLY A 319 -1.02 -6.99 -2.74
N ALA A 320 0.07 -6.87 -3.50
CA ALA A 320 0.47 -7.83 -4.54
C ALA A 320 0.70 -9.23 -3.95
N LYS A 321 1.45 -9.27 -2.84
CA LYS A 321 1.63 -10.48 -2.06
C LYS A 321 0.29 -10.98 -1.57
N LEU A 322 -0.45 -10.17 -0.82
CA LEU A 322 -1.73 -10.56 -0.21
C LEU A 322 -2.72 -11.15 -1.21
N PHE A 323 -2.98 -10.49 -2.32
CA PHE A 323 -4.06 -10.89 -3.22
C PHE A 323 -3.63 -11.96 -4.21
N PHE A 324 -2.38 -11.92 -4.67
CA PHE A 324 -1.92 -12.72 -5.81
C PHE A 324 -0.71 -13.61 -5.51
N GLY A 325 -0.11 -13.51 -4.32
CA GLY A 325 1.08 -14.28 -3.96
C GLY A 325 2.30 -13.88 -4.78
N LYS A 326 2.28 -12.66 -5.37
CA LYS A 326 3.27 -12.19 -6.32
C LYS A 326 4.10 -11.06 -5.77
N ASP A 327 5.35 -10.98 -6.21
CA ASP A 327 6.08 -9.73 -6.08
C ASP A 327 5.41 -8.64 -6.93
N VAL A 328 5.46 -7.38 -6.47
CA VAL A 328 4.88 -6.25 -7.20
C VAL A 328 5.43 -6.12 -8.62
N THR A 329 6.65 -6.58 -8.86
CA THR A 329 7.30 -6.59 -10.17
C THR A 329 6.66 -7.55 -11.18
N ASN A 330 5.87 -8.52 -10.69
CA ASN A 330 5.28 -9.61 -11.47
C ASN A 330 3.77 -9.46 -11.68
N LEU A 331 3.19 -8.35 -11.21
CA LEU A 331 1.76 -8.11 -11.36
C LEU A 331 1.39 -8.00 -12.84
N SER A 332 0.32 -8.68 -13.24
CA SER A 332 -0.30 -8.47 -14.55
C SER A 332 -1.05 -7.13 -14.59
N LEU A 333 -1.50 -6.74 -15.78
CA LEU A 333 -2.34 -5.55 -15.96
C LEU A 333 -3.67 -5.68 -15.18
N ALA A 334 -4.32 -6.85 -15.23
CA ALA A 334 -5.56 -7.11 -14.51
C ALA A 334 -5.36 -7.06 -12.98
N GLU A 335 -4.25 -7.61 -12.49
CA GLU A 335 -3.90 -7.62 -11.06
C GLU A 335 -3.57 -6.20 -10.55
N ALA A 336 -2.81 -5.42 -11.34
CA ALA A 336 -2.53 -4.02 -11.08
C ALA A 336 -3.81 -3.17 -11.00
N ALA A 337 -4.72 -3.35 -11.97
CA ALA A 337 -6.01 -2.68 -11.99
C ALA A 337 -6.90 -3.09 -10.81
N THR A 338 -6.79 -4.33 -10.35
CA THR A 338 -7.51 -4.80 -9.15
C THR A 338 -7.00 -4.10 -7.90
N ILE A 339 -5.68 -4.06 -7.68
CA ILE A 339 -5.08 -3.37 -6.52
C ILE A 339 -5.45 -1.89 -6.52
N ALA A 340 -5.32 -1.21 -7.65
CA ALA A 340 -5.70 0.19 -7.79
C ALA A 340 -7.20 0.41 -7.50
N GLY A 341 -8.06 -0.52 -7.90
CA GLY A 341 -9.49 -0.47 -7.62
C GLY A 341 -9.83 -0.61 -6.13
N VAL A 342 -9.07 -1.43 -5.40
CA VAL A 342 -9.24 -1.70 -3.96
C VAL A 342 -8.98 -0.44 -3.12
N ILE A 343 -8.00 0.40 -3.51
CA ILE A 343 -7.59 1.61 -2.77
C ILE A 343 -8.79 2.48 -2.36
N HIS A 344 -9.76 2.64 -3.27
CA HIS A 344 -10.93 3.47 -3.04
C HIS A 344 -11.78 3.02 -1.84
N SER A 345 -11.94 1.70 -1.68
CA SER A 345 -12.74 1.14 -0.59
C SER A 345 -12.23 -0.25 -0.20
N PRO A 346 -11.13 -0.33 0.57
CA PRO A 346 -10.40 -1.58 0.79
C PRO A 346 -11.25 -2.71 1.39
N TYR A 347 -12.21 -2.36 2.25
CA TYR A 347 -13.13 -3.33 2.84
C TYR A 347 -14.19 -3.83 1.87
N ASN A 348 -14.85 -2.92 1.14
CA ASN A 348 -16.01 -3.24 0.27
C ASN A 348 -15.60 -3.80 -1.10
N LEU A 349 -14.36 -3.55 -1.51
CA LEU A 349 -13.80 -3.95 -2.79
C LEU A 349 -12.72 -5.02 -2.62
N SER A 350 -12.56 -5.56 -1.41
CA SER A 350 -11.62 -6.64 -1.15
C SER A 350 -11.97 -7.85 -2.02
N PRO A 351 -11.01 -8.39 -2.79
CA PRO A 351 -11.20 -9.61 -3.59
C PRO A 351 -11.61 -10.83 -2.74
N PHE A 352 -11.26 -10.85 -1.45
CA PHE A 352 -11.60 -11.95 -0.54
C PHE A 352 -13.06 -11.97 -0.12
N THR A 353 -13.65 -10.80 0.12
CA THR A 353 -15.00 -10.69 0.68
C THR A 353 -16.02 -10.35 -0.40
N SER A 354 -15.60 -9.66 -1.46
CA SER A 354 -16.47 -9.12 -2.51
C SER A 354 -15.86 -9.31 -3.91
N PRO A 355 -15.62 -10.55 -4.37
CA PRO A 355 -14.91 -10.83 -5.62
C PRO A 355 -15.59 -10.22 -6.85
N ASN A 356 -16.93 -10.25 -6.93
CA ASN A 356 -17.66 -9.64 -8.05
C ASN A 356 -17.48 -8.12 -8.09
N ARG A 357 -17.59 -7.45 -6.93
CA ARG A 357 -17.40 -5.99 -6.84
C ARG A 357 -15.95 -5.60 -7.15
N ALA A 358 -14.99 -6.41 -6.72
CA ALA A 358 -13.58 -6.21 -7.03
C ALA A 358 -13.32 -6.34 -8.55
N ARG A 359 -13.92 -7.34 -9.21
CA ARG A 359 -13.85 -7.52 -10.66
C ARG A 359 -14.47 -6.36 -11.43
N ASP A 360 -15.67 -5.93 -11.03
CA ASP A 360 -16.35 -4.80 -11.66
C ASP A 360 -15.51 -3.52 -11.54
N ARG A 361 -14.95 -3.29 -10.33
CA ARG A 361 -14.08 -2.15 -10.09
C ARG A 361 -12.77 -2.23 -10.89
N ARG A 362 -12.13 -3.40 -10.97
CA ARG A 362 -10.96 -3.62 -11.84
C ARG A 362 -11.28 -3.21 -13.27
N ASN A 363 -12.43 -3.61 -13.80
CA ASN A 363 -12.84 -3.27 -15.16
C ASN A 363 -13.10 -1.76 -15.33
N VAL A 364 -13.56 -1.06 -14.28
CA VAL A 364 -13.59 0.42 -14.27
C VAL A 364 -12.18 0.98 -14.40
N VAL A 365 -11.23 0.50 -13.60
CA VAL A 365 -9.84 0.98 -13.65
C VAL A 365 -9.22 0.77 -15.03
N LEU A 366 -9.42 -0.39 -15.65
CA LEU A 366 -8.93 -0.68 -17.00
C LEU A 366 -9.48 0.32 -18.03
N ARG A 367 -10.77 0.66 -17.96
CA ARG A 367 -11.36 1.69 -18.82
C ARG A 367 -10.78 3.08 -18.57
N GLU A 368 -10.56 3.46 -17.32
CA GLU A 368 -9.91 4.73 -16.99
C GLU A 368 -8.47 4.79 -17.50
N MET A 369 -7.74 3.65 -17.48
CA MET A 369 -6.40 3.56 -18.06
C MET A 369 -6.41 3.76 -19.58
N VAL A 370 -7.41 3.22 -20.28
CA VAL A 370 -7.60 3.45 -21.73
C VAL A 370 -7.90 4.92 -22.00
N GLN A 371 -8.83 5.53 -21.23
CA GLN A 371 -9.19 6.95 -21.38
C GLN A 371 -8.02 7.89 -21.07
N ALA A 372 -7.10 7.48 -20.19
CA ALA A 372 -5.87 8.21 -19.89
C ALA A 372 -4.76 7.97 -20.93
N GLY A 373 -4.95 7.09 -21.92
CA GLY A 373 -3.93 6.72 -22.91
C GLY A 373 -2.79 5.88 -22.34
N PHE A 374 -2.98 5.26 -21.17
CA PHE A 374 -1.94 4.47 -20.50
C PHE A 374 -1.83 3.03 -21.00
N VAL A 375 -2.88 2.53 -21.64
CA VAL A 375 -2.97 1.18 -22.21
C VAL A 375 -3.86 1.20 -23.46
N ALA A 376 -3.57 0.31 -24.42
CA ALA A 376 -4.41 0.11 -25.59
C ALA A 376 -5.74 -0.56 -25.21
N ALA A 377 -6.80 -0.27 -25.97
CA ALA A 377 -8.14 -0.79 -25.68
C ALA A 377 -8.17 -2.33 -25.72
N GLU A 378 -7.48 -2.92 -26.69
CA GLU A 378 -7.42 -4.37 -26.88
C GLU A 378 -6.76 -5.08 -25.69
N ALA A 379 -5.68 -4.50 -25.16
CA ALA A 379 -5.00 -5.04 -23.98
C ALA A 379 -5.86 -4.90 -22.72
N ALA A 380 -6.64 -3.82 -22.60
CA ALA A 380 -7.57 -3.64 -21.50
C ALA A 380 -8.76 -4.63 -21.56
N ASP A 381 -9.28 -4.91 -22.76
CA ASP A 381 -10.36 -5.86 -22.97
C ASP A 381 -9.93 -7.30 -22.66
N LEU A 382 -8.72 -7.68 -23.09
CA LEU A 382 -8.11 -8.97 -22.72
C LEU A 382 -7.95 -9.08 -21.19
N ALA A 383 -7.39 -8.07 -20.53
CA ALA A 383 -7.24 -8.05 -19.08
C ALA A 383 -8.59 -8.04 -18.32
N ALA A 384 -9.63 -7.45 -18.90
CA ALA A 384 -10.97 -7.44 -18.32
C ALA A 384 -11.66 -8.81 -18.44
N ALA A 385 -11.30 -9.61 -19.44
CA ALA A 385 -11.78 -10.98 -19.62
C ALA A 385 -11.11 -11.99 -18.68
N GLU A 386 -9.91 -11.67 -18.17
CA GLU A 386 -9.19 -12.54 -17.22
C GLU A 386 -10.03 -12.80 -15.95
N PRO A 387 -10.09 -14.06 -15.48
CA PRO A 387 -10.74 -14.38 -14.21
C PRO A 387 -9.96 -13.73 -13.05
N LEU A 388 -10.69 -13.20 -12.06
CA LEU A 388 -10.07 -12.72 -10.83
C LEU A 388 -9.73 -13.93 -9.95
N VAL A 389 -8.51 -14.42 -10.08
CA VAL A 389 -7.97 -15.50 -9.23
C VAL A 389 -7.17 -14.86 -8.11
N ILE A 390 -7.62 -15.10 -6.87
CA ILE A 390 -6.87 -14.73 -5.68
C ILE A 390 -6.20 -15.96 -5.10
N VAL A 391 -4.99 -15.80 -4.59
CA VAL A 391 -4.34 -16.91 -3.90
C VAL A 391 -5.02 -17.11 -2.54
N PRO A 392 -5.38 -18.35 -2.18
CA PRO A 392 -5.99 -18.63 -0.89
C PRO A 392 -5.05 -18.35 0.30
N ARG A 393 -3.74 -18.25 0.04
CA ARG A 393 -2.66 -18.49 1.03
C ARG A 393 -1.70 -17.31 1.28
N ALA A 394 -1.83 -16.19 0.59
CA ALA A 394 -0.71 -15.26 0.46
C ALA A 394 -0.19 -14.59 1.73
N LEU A 395 -0.99 -14.49 2.78
CA LEU A 395 -0.54 -13.92 4.05
C LEU A 395 -1.26 -14.65 5.19
N GLU A 396 -1.02 -15.95 5.33
CA GLU A 396 -0.80 -16.39 6.69
C GLU A 396 0.61 -15.94 7.04
N ALA A 397 0.73 -15.11 8.09
CA ALA A 397 2.02 -14.79 8.63
C ALA A 397 2.81 -16.09 8.76
N GLU A 398 3.98 -16.11 8.14
CA GLU A 398 4.69 -17.37 7.95
C GLU A 398 5.07 -18.05 9.25
N ALA A 399 5.00 -17.36 10.38
CA ALA A 399 4.72 -17.94 11.69
C ALA A 399 4.54 -16.77 12.67
N PRO A 400 3.31 -16.24 12.90
CA PRO A 400 3.15 -15.03 13.71
C PRO A 400 3.62 -15.27 15.15
N TYR A 401 3.34 -16.45 15.70
CA TYR A 401 3.78 -16.83 17.04
C TYR A 401 5.30 -17.02 17.12
N PHE A 402 5.93 -17.59 16.10
CA PHE A 402 7.39 -17.68 16.02
C PHE A 402 8.04 -16.30 15.93
N VAL A 403 7.47 -15.39 15.14
CA VAL A 403 7.93 -14.00 15.04
C VAL A 403 7.80 -13.29 16.39
N ASP A 404 6.68 -13.47 17.10
CA ASP A 404 6.49 -12.93 18.45
C ASP A 404 7.54 -13.51 19.42
N MET A 405 7.81 -14.82 19.35
CA MET A 405 8.87 -15.48 20.13
C MET A 405 10.26 -14.91 19.80
N VAL A 406 10.58 -14.70 18.52
CA VAL A 406 11.85 -14.08 18.10
C VAL A 406 11.96 -12.65 18.63
N GLY A 407 10.87 -11.87 18.58
CA GLY A 407 10.81 -10.53 19.14
C GLY A 407 11.09 -10.51 20.65
N GLN A 408 10.49 -11.44 21.40
CA GLN A 408 10.74 -11.61 22.83
C GLN A 408 12.20 -11.99 23.11
N GLN A 409 12.75 -12.99 22.41
CA GLN A 409 14.14 -13.41 22.57
C GLN A 409 15.14 -12.30 22.25
N LEU A 410 14.87 -11.48 21.23
CA LEU A 410 15.72 -10.33 20.89
C LEU A 410 15.70 -9.27 21.98
N ALA A 411 14.52 -8.97 22.54
CA ALA A 411 14.37 -8.00 23.61
C ALA A 411 15.09 -8.45 24.90
N GLU A 412 15.00 -9.74 25.24
CA GLU A 412 15.62 -10.32 26.42
C GLU A 412 17.15 -10.44 26.28
N ARG A 413 17.64 -10.95 25.14
CA ARG A 413 19.06 -11.28 24.96
C ARG A 413 19.89 -10.13 24.41
N PHE A 414 19.27 -9.23 23.63
CA PHE A 414 19.96 -8.15 22.92
C PHE A 414 19.27 -6.78 23.07
N PRO A 415 18.97 -6.32 24.31
CA PRO A 415 18.21 -5.09 24.53
C PRO A 415 18.86 -3.86 23.90
N ALA A 416 20.19 -3.79 23.87
CA ALA A 416 20.94 -2.68 23.27
C ALA A 416 20.83 -2.61 21.74
N LEU A 417 20.59 -3.74 21.05
CA LEU A 417 20.42 -3.78 19.60
C LEU A 417 19.01 -3.35 19.18
N VAL A 418 18.00 -3.67 20.00
CA VAL A 418 16.61 -3.27 19.76
C VAL A 418 16.40 -1.77 19.98
N GLN A 419 17.13 -1.16 20.92
CA GLN A 419 17.02 0.27 21.23
C GLN A 419 17.73 1.20 20.23
N ARG A 420 18.66 0.68 19.42
CA ARG A 420 19.37 1.47 18.41
C ARG A 420 18.55 1.51 17.12
N SER A 421 18.34 2.70 16.56
CA SER A 421 17.77 2.90 15.22
C SER A 421 18.77 2.52 14.11
N GLN A 422 19.32 1.31 14.17
CA GLN A 422 20.23 0.76 13.18
C GLN A 422 19.57 -0.39 12.43
N ARG A 423 20.01 -0.63 11.18
CA ARG A 423 19.50 -1.71 10.35
C ARG A 423 19.93 -3.04 10.95
N LEU A 424 18.98 -3.73 11.58
CA LEU A 424 19.18 -5.05 12.18
C LEU A 424 18.55 -6.11 11.28
N ASP A 425 19.36 -7.02 10.75
CA ASP A 425 18.90 -8.21 10.03
C ASP A 425 19.05 -9.43 10.94
N VAL A 426 17.95 -10.12 11.22
CA VAL A 426 17.86 -11.28 12.12
C VAL A 426 17.59 -12.54 11.31
N TYR A 427 18.54 -13.46 11.28
CA TYR A 427 18.40 -14.73 10.58
C TYR A 427 17.96 -15.82 11.56
N THR A 428 16.90 -16.54 11.22
CA THR A 428 16.30 -17.57 12.08
C THR A 428 16.49 -18.97 11.51
N THR A 429 16.17 -19.97 12.30
CA THR A 429 16.19 -21.38 11.89
C THR A 429 14.90 -21.84 11.21
N LEU A 430 13.90 -20.94 11.06
CA LEU A 430 12.58 -21.30 10.55
C LEU A 430 12.67 -21.82 9.12
N ASP A 431 12.12 -23.00 8.89
CA ASP A 431 11.87 -23.53 7.56
C ASP A 431 10.43 -23.23 7.16
N LEU A 432 10.24 -22.35 6.16
CA LEU A 432 8.91 -21.98 5.69
C LEU A 432 8.12 -23.11 5.09
N HIS A 433 8.78 -24.05 4.43
CA HIS A 433 8.10 -25.18 3.83
C HIS A 433 7.54 -26.10 4.91
N LEU A 434 8.36 -26.45 5.91
CA LEU A 434 7.91 -27.27 7.03
C LEU A 434 6.83 -26.55 7.85
N GLN A 435 6.98 -25.23 8.03
CA GLN A 435 6.01 -24.43 8.75
C GLN A 435 4.65 -24.40 8.05
N ARG A 436 4.62 -24.24 6.72
CA ARG A 436 3.37 -24.34 5.93
C ARG A 436 2.73 -25.72 6.05
N LEU A 437 3.52 -26.79 5.96
CA LEU A 437 3.02 -28.16 6.14
C LEU A 437 2.44 -28.37 7.54
N ALA A 438 3.10 -27.86 8.58
CA ALA A 438 2.61 -27.91 9.95
C ALA A 438 1.32 -27.09 10.15
N GLN A 439 1.22 -25.90 9.57
CA GLN A 439 0.00 -25.07 9.59
C GLN A 439 -1.17 -25.78 8.90
N ASP A 440 -0.92 -26.39 7.74
CA ASP A 440 -1.93 -27.16 7.01
C ASP A 440 -2.42 -28.36 7.86
N ALA A 441 -1.51 -29.09 8.50
CA ALA A 441 -1.84 -30.20 9.39
C ALA A 441 -2.67 -29.74 10.60
N VAL A 442 -2.30 -28.63 11.24
CA VAL A 442 -3.05 -28.06 12.37
C VAL A 442 -4.45 -27.63 11.93
N ARG A 443 -4.60 -26.97 10.79
CA ARG A 443 -5.93 -26.54 10.29
C ARG A 443 -6.83 -27.73 9.99
N GLN A 444 -6.31 -28.75 9.32
CA GLN A 444 -7.05 -29.98 9.04
C GLN A 444 -7.48 -30.66 10.35
N GLY A 445 -6.57 -30.72 11.33
CA GLY A 445 -6.87 -31.21 12.67
C GLY A 445 -7.97 -30.40 13.38
N LEU A 446 -7.92 -29.07 13.34
CA LEU A 446 -8.93 -28.20 13.94
C LEU A 446 -10.30 -28.39 13.29
N THR A 447 -10.36 -28.52 11.96
CA THR A 447 -11.61 -28.78 11.23
C THR A 447 -12.23 -30.09 11.71
N HIS A 448 -11.42 -31.13 11.85
CA HIS A 448 -11.87 -32.42 12.37
C HIS A 448 -12.33 -32.35 13.82
N VAL A 449 -11.63 -31.60 14.68
CA VAL A 449 -12.02 -31.38 16.08
C VAL A 449 -13.35 -30.63 16.16
N ASP A 450 -13.56 -29.59 15.35
CA ASP A 450 -14.83 -28.85 15.29
C ASP A 450 -15.99 -29.75 14.84
N GLU A 451 -15.78 -30.64 13.87
CA GLU A 451 -16.76 -31.66 13.47
C GLU A 451 -17.10 -32.63 14.60
N LEU A 452 -16.14 -33.02 15.43
CA LEU A 452 -16.38 -33.89 16.59
C LEU A 452 -17.09 -33.16 17.73
N LEU A 453 -16.75 -31.89 17.97
CA LEU A 453 -17.35 -31.07 19.01
C LEU A 453 -18.79 -30.66 18.67
N SER A 454 -19.08 -30.34 17.40
CA SER A 454 -20.43 -29.99 16.96
C SER A 454 -21.44 -31.13 17.17
N LYS A 455 -20.99 -32.39 17.13
CA LYS A 455 -21.80 -33.57 17.43
C LYS A 455 -22.15 -33.73 18.93
N ARG A 456 -21.45 -33.04 19.84
CA ARG A 456 -21.58 -33.22 21.30
C ARG A 456 -22.54 -32.25 22.01
N GLN A 457 -23.41 -31.53 21.29
CA GLN A 457 -24.47 -30.60 21.81
C GLN A 457 -24.03 -29.50 22.80
N ARG A 458 -22.79 -29.44 23.26
CA ARG A 458 -22.21 -28.26 23.90
C ARG A 458 -21.75 -27.32 22.79
N ARG A 459 -22.02 -26.02 22.92
CA ARG A 459 -21.45 -24.96 22.08
C ARG A 459 -20.13 -24.46 22.71
N PRO A 460 -18.98 -25.13 22.59
CA PRO A 460 -17.72 -24.41 22.72
C PRO A 460 -17.59 -23.50 21.48
N GLY A 461 -16.89 -22.39 21.61
CA GLY A 461 -16.44 -21.64 20.44
C GLY A 461 -15.59 -22.51 19.50
N PRO A 462 -15.24 -22.01 18.30
CA PRO A 462 -14.39 -22.75 17.37
C PRO A 462 -13.08 -23.16 18.04
N ALA A 463 -12.57 -24.35 17.71
CA ALA A 463 -11.30 -24.83 18.23
C ALA A 463 -10.17 -23.87 17.82
N GLN A 464 -9.28 -23.57 18.76
CA GLN A 464 -8.14 -22.67 18.55
C GLN A 464 -6.84 -23.42 18.78
N ALA A 465 -5.82 -23.14 17.96
CA ALA A 465 -4.46 -23.64 18.14
C ALA A 465 -3.45 -22.53 17.88
N ALA A 466 -2.31 -22.61 18.56
CA ALA A 466 -1.13 -21.82 18.27
C ALA A 466 0.00 -22.76 17.84
N LEU A 467 0.66 -22.44 16.72
CA LEU A 467 1.81 -23.16 16.21
C LEU A 467 3.02 -22.22 16.30
N ILE A 468 3.99 -22.60 17.13
CA ILE A 468 5.26 -21.89 17.32
C ILE A 468 6.33 -22.58 16.49
#